data_AF-A0A958T582-F1
#
_entry.id   AF-A0A958T582-F1
#
_cell.length_a   1.000
_cell.length_b   1.000
_cell.length_c   1.000
_cell.angle_alpha   90.00
_cell.angle_beta   90.00
_cell.angle_gamma   90.00
#
_symmetry.space_group_name_H-M   'P 1'
#
loop_
_entity.id
_entity.type
_entity.pdbx_description
1 polymer ?
#
loop_
_entity_poly.entity_id
_entity_poly.type
_entity_poly.pdbx_seq_one_letter_code
_entity_poly.pdbx_strand_id
1 'polypeptide(L)'
;NLVINDLDMPLIIKVASIPKERIQVYFIDNDDYFKRKATLTDENGKLYPDNDERAIFFAKGVIETVKKLNWSPDIIHVHGWLASLFPLYLKEYYKDEPLFNDSKIVTSVYNQSFDGTLNEGMMKKVVFDNISEDTVKVLEKPSYNSLMKIAIDFSDALIVGSETIPQELTDYLKNSKKPVLDYKNKDEFSEAYTEFYKTKVLS
;
A
#
# COMPACT_ATOMS: atom_id res chain seq x y z
N ASN A 1 -3.15 -10.02 -17.35
CA ASN A 1 -4.33 -9.30 -16.84
C ASN A 1 -4.49 -9.60 -15.37
N LEU A 2 -5.31 -8.84 -14.66
CA LEU A 2 -5.64 -8.99 -13.24
C LEU A 2 -7.15 -9.06 -13.10
N VAL A 3 -7.65 -10.03 -12.34
CA VAL A 3 -9.09 -10.08 -12.01
C VAL A 3 -9.38 -9.07 -10.91
N ILE A 4 -10.28 -8.12 -11.18
CA ILE A 4 -10.78 -7.13 -10.23
C ILE A 4 -12.30 -7.18 -10.27
N ASN A 5 -12.94 -7.56 -9.16
CA ASN A 5 -14.40 -7.62 -9.07
C ASN A 5 -15.05 -8.41 -10.23
N ASP A 6 -14.52 -9.61 -10.52
CA ASP A 6 -14.93 -10.49 -11.62
C ASP A 6 -14.68 -9.95 -13.05
N LEU A 7 -13.96 -8.84 -13.18
CA LEU A 7 -13.55 -8.27 -14.47
C LEU A 7 -12.06 -8.53 -14.73
N ASP A 8 -11.73 -8.95 -15.96
CA ASP A 8 -10.34 -9.14 -16.37
C ASP A 8 -9.72 -7.83 -16.87
N MET A 9 -8.90 -7.21 -16.04
CA MET A 9 -8.34 -5.88 -16.29
C MET A 9 -6.91 -5.99 -16.86
N PRO A 10 -6.58 -5.34 -17.98
CA PRO A 10 -5.24 -5.38 -18.54
C PRO A 10 -4.24 -4.66 -17.61
N LEU A 11 -3.13 -5.34 -17.30
CA LEU A 11 -2.00 -4.76 -16.56
C LEU A 11 -0.95 -4.26 -17.56
N ILE A 12 -0.81 -2.94 -17.66
CA ILE A 12 0.22 -2.29 -18.47
C ILE A 12 1.35 -1.90 -17.53
N ILE A 13 2.58 -2.29 -17.87
CA ILE A 13 3.78 -1.93 -17.11
C ILE A 13 4.60 -0.99 -17.98
N LYS A 14 4.77 0.26 -17.54
CA LYS A 14 5.69 1.21 -18.16
C LYS A 14 6.96 1.29 -17.32
N VAL A 15 8.10 1.47 -17.96
CA VAL A 15 9.41 1.49 -17.29
C VAL A 15 10.14 2.78 -17.64
N ALA A 16 10.72 3.40 -16.63
CA ALA A 16 11.71 4.46 -16.78
C ALA A 16 12.95 4.12 -15.95
N SER A 17 14.10 4.63 -16.37
CA SER A 17 15.36 4.51 -15.63
C SER A 17 15.89 5.90 -15.32
N ILE A 18 16.38 6.11 -14.10
CA ILE A 18 17.11 7.31 -13.71
C ILE A 18 18.59 6.90 -13.58
N PRO A 19 19.43 7.10 -14.62
CA PRO A 19 20.70 6.38 -14.73
C PRO A 19 21.74 6.77 -13.69
N LYS A 20 21.77 8.03 -13.25
CA LYS A 20 22.79 8.53 -12.30
C LYS A 20 22.59 7.92 -10.91
N GLU A 21 21.34 7.70 -10.54
CA GLU A 21 20.90 7.20 -9.23
C GLU A 21 20.74 5.68 -9.24
N ARG A 22 20.89 5.03 -10.41
CA ARG A 22 20.66 3.58 -10.62
C ARG A 22 19.28 3.13 -10.16
N ILE A 23 18.28 4.00 -10.32
CA ILE A 23 16.89 3.73 -9.94
C ILE A 23 16.11 3.28 -11.17
N GLN A 24 15.39 2.17 -11.04
CA GLN A 24 14.36 1.74 -11.98
C GLN A 24 12.98 2.13 -11.44
N VAL A 25 12.16 2.73 -12.29
CA VAL A 25 10.81 3.17 -11.96
C VAL A 25 9.83 2.40 -12.83
N TYR A 26 8.95 1.66 -12.17
CA TYR A 26 7.87 0.91 -12.80
C TYR A 26 6.55 1.62 -12.53
N PHE A 27 5.79 1.88 -13.58
CA PHE A 27 4.45 2.43 -13.48
C PHE A 27 3.44 1.33 -13.75
N ILE A 28 2.54 1.14 -12.80
CA ILE A 28 1.37 0.28 -12.93
C ILE A 28 0.27 1.09 -13.62
N ASP A 29 -0.16 0.64 -14.79
CA ASP A 29 -1.08 1.39 -15.64
C ASP A 29 -2.21 0.48 -16.18
N ASN A 30 -3.31 1.12 -16.53
CA ASN A 30 -4.54 0.54 -17.03
C ASN A 30 -5.41 1.64 -17.63
N ASP A 31 -5.90 1.42 -18.85
CA ASP A 31 -6.63 2.43 -19.62
C ASP A 31 -7.98 2.83 -18.98
N ASP A 32 -8.60 1.96 -18.19
CA ASP A 32 -9.89 2.23 -17.53
C ASP A 32 -9.69 2.97 -16.19
N TYR A 33 -8.63 2.63 -15.46
CA TYR A 33 -8.35 3.15 -14.13
C TYR A 33 -7.54 4.44 -14.08
N PHE A 34 -6.58 4.65 -14.99
CA PHE A 34 -5.57 5.71 -14.86
C PHE A 34 -5.53 6.72 -16.01
N LYS A 35 -6.37 6.59 -17.03
CA LYS A 35 -6.40 7.47 -18.23
C LYS A 35 -7.02 8.86 -18.01
N ARG A 36 -7.25 9.28 -16.77
CA ARG A 36 -7.91 10.56 -16.44
C ARG A 36 -6.89 11.62 -16.00
N LYS A 37 -7.23 12.91 -16.16
CA LYS A 37 -6.33 14.03 -15.84
C LYS A 37 -6.06 14.19 -14.33
N ALA A 38 -7.04 13.84 -13.50
CA ALA A 38 -6.95 13.98 -12.05
C ALA A 38 -6.59 12.64 -11.38
N THR A 39 -6.01 12.66 -10.19
CA THR A 39 -5.48 11.45 -9.57
C THR A 39 -6.54 10.72 -8.75
N LEU A 40 -6.96 11.26 -7.61
CA LEU A 40 -7.79 10.58 -6.61
C LEU A 40 -9.14 11.26 -6.40
N THR A 41 -9.22 12.56 -6.67
CA THR A 41 -10.41 13.38 -6.54
C THR A 41 -10.67 14.14 -7.82
N ASP A 42 -11.92 14.54 -8.04
CA ASP A 42 -12.26 15.54 -9.04
C ASP A 42 -11.78 16.95 -8.63
N GLU A 43 -12.06 17.92 -9.49
CA GLU A 43 -11.73 19.33 -9.31
C GLU A 43 -12.41 20.00 -8.09
N ASN A 44 -13.44 19.37 -7.53
CA ASN A 44 -14.12 19.81 -6.30
C ASN A 44 -13.65 19.06 -5.06
N GLY A 45 -12.63 18.20 -5.18
CA GLY A 45 -12.12 17.39 -4.07
C GLY A 45 -12.95 16.15 -3.75
N LYS A 46 -13.93 15.79 -4.59
CA LYS A 46 -14.74 14.58 -4.38
C LYS A 46 -13.99 13.34 -4.87
N LEU A 47 -13.92 12.31 -4.05
CA LEU A 47 -13.29 11.03 -4.41
C LEU A 47 -13.96 10.38 -5.61
N TYR A 48 -13.15 9.78 -6.49
CA TYR A 48 -13.68 8.95 -7.56
C TYR A 48 -14.25 7.62 -7.03
N PRO A 49 -15.39 7.16 -7.58
CA PRO A 49 -16.11 5.99 -7.08
C PRO A 49 -15.39 4.65 -7.30
N ASP A 50 -14.36 4.63 -8.13
CA ASP A 50 -13.54 3.46 -8.48
C ASP A 50 -12.19 3.42 -7.74
N ASN A 51 -11.94 4.34 -6.81
CA ASN A 51 -10.67 4.39 -6.07
C ASN A 51 -10.37 3.12 -5.26
N ASP A 52 -11.39 2.39 -4.79
CA ASP A 52 -11.23 1.09 -4.14
C ASP A 52 -10.71 0.04 -5.12
N GLU A 53 -11.28 -0.03 -6.33
CA GLU A 53 -10.82 -0.94 -7.37
C GLU A 53 -9.41 -0.59 -7.84
N ARG A 54 -9.10 0.71 -7.95
CA ARG A 54 -7.76 1.20 -8.27
C ARG A 54 -6.73 0.82 -7.21
N ALA A 55 -7.10 0.88 -5.93
CA ALA A 55 -6.23 0.44 -4.83
C ALA A 55 -5.95 -1.07 -4.90
N ILE A 56 -6.99 -1.89 -5.15
CA ILE A 56 -6.86 -3.35 -5.31
C ILE A 56 -6.00 -3.68 -6.55
N PHE A 57 -6.30 -3.05 -7.68
CA PHE A 57 -5.55 -3.22 -8.93
C PHE A 57 -4.09 -2.84 -8.77
N PHE A 58 -3.81 -1.70 -8.12
CA PHE A 58 -2.44 -1.26 -7.87
C PHE A 58 -1.68 -2.26 -7.01
N ALA A 59 -2.26 -2.71 -5.89
CA ALA A 59 -1.64 -3.70 -5.00
C ALA A 59 -1.30 -5.00 -5.75
N LYS A 60 -2.28 -5.61 -6.43
CA LYS A 60 -2.08 -6.86 -7.21
C LYS A 60 -1.09 -6.65 -8.36
N GLY A 61 -1.17 -5.51 -9.05
CA GLY A 61 -0.32 -5.16 -10.18
C GLY A 61 1.15 -4.98 -9.82
N VAL A 62 1.46 -4.38 -8.67
CA VAL A 62 2.84 -4.30 -8.17
C VAL A 62 3.39 -5.70 -7.89
N ILE A 63 2.64 -6.54 -7.16
CA ILE A 63 3.09 -7.89 -6.78
C ILE A 63 3.34 -8.74 -8.03
N GLU A 64 2.40 -8.76 -8.98
CA GLU A 64 2.53 -9.49 -10.25
C GLU A 64 3.67 -8.95 -11.12
N THR A 65 3.95 -7.65 -11.07
CA THR A 65 5.10 -7.07 -11.76
C THR A 65 6.42 -7.57 -11.18
N VAL A 66 6.56 -7.53 -9.85
CA VAL A 66 7.79 -8.00 -9.18
C VAL A 66 8.00 -9.49 -9.42
N LYS A 67 6.94 -10.31 -9.37
CA LYS A 67 6.97 -11.73 -9.75
C LYS A 67 7.49 -11.95 -11.17
N LYS A 68 6.98 -11.20 -12.15
CA LYS A 68 7.42 -11.32 -13.55
C LYS A 68 8.86 -10.89 -13.77
N LEU A 69 9.35 -9.94 -12.98
CA LEU A 69 10.76 -9.54 -13.00
C LEU A 69 11.66 -10.58 -12.32
N ASN A 70 11.09 -11.55 -11.59
CA ASN A 70 11.80 -12.52 -10.77
C ASN A 70 12.84 -11.84 -9.87
N TRP A 71 12.43 -10.73 -9.26
CA TRP A 71 13.26 -9.91 -8.39
C TRP A 71 12.77 -10.05 -6.94
N SER A 72 13.66 -10.52 -6.06
CA SER A 72 13.36 -10.72 -4.63
C SER A 72 13.80 -9.47 -3.85
N PRO A 73 12.88 -8.63 -3.35
CA PRO A 73 13.24 -7.46 -2.56
C PRO A 73 13.54 -7.84 -1.09
N ASP A 74 14.57 -7.26 -0.50
CA ASP A 74 14.80 -7.37 0.95
C ASP A 74 13.77 -6.56 1.75
N ILE A 75 13.45 -5.36 1.26
CA ILE A 75 12.48 -4.44 1.89
C ILE A 75 11.48 -3.98 0.84
N ILE A 76 10.20 -4.04 1.20
CA ILE A 76 9.10 -3.44 0.45
C ILE A 76 8.53 -2.29 1.28
N HIS A 77 8.73 -1.07 0.82
CA HIS A 77 8.27 0.13 1.52
C HIS A 77 7.01 0.70 0.85
N VAL A 78 5.90 0.62 1.56
CA VAL A 78 4.57 1.07 1.13
C VAL A 78 4.32 2.51 1.57
N HIS A 79 3.89 3.32 0.61
CA HIS A 79 3.62 4.74 0.80
C HIS A 79 2.18 5.12 0.43
N GLY A 80 1.48 5.76 1.36
CA GLY A 80 0.17 6.38 1.13
C GLY A 80 -0.98 5.37 1.06
N TRP A 81 -2.21 5.91 1.05
CA TRP A 81 -3.41 5.08 1.20
C TRP A 81 -3.79 4.27 -0.04
N LEU A 82 -3.42 4.71 -1.24
CA LEU A 82 -3.74 3.97 -2.46
C LEU A 82 -3.04 2.59 -2.48
N ALA A 83 -1.85 2.51 -1.90
CA ALA A 83 -1.06 1.27 -1.81
C ALA A 83 -1.34 0.46 -0.53
N SER A 84 -2.26 0.91 0.32
CA SER A 84 -2.50 0.35 1.67
C SER A 84 -2.91 -1.11 1.71
N LEU A 85 -3.48 -1.63 0.62
CA LEU A 85 -3.86 -3.05 0.52
C LEU A 85 -2.70 -3.95 0.12
N PHE A 86 -1.56 -3.38 -0.32
CA PHE A 86 -0.41 -4.17 -0.73
C PHE A 86 0.04 -5.17 0.34
N PRO A 87 0.24 -4.78 1.63
CA PRO A 87 0.66 -5.72 2.66
C PRO A 87 -0.34 -6.87 2.85
N LEU A 88 -1.63 -6.56 2.86
CA LEU A 88 -2.71 -7.55 2.98
C LEU A 88 -2.67 -8.56 1.84
N TYR A 89 -2.66 -8.09 0.58
CA TYR A 89 -2.63 -8.98 -0.58
C TYR A 89 -1.36 -9.83 -0.59
N LEU A 90 -0.21 -9.27 -0.23
CA LEU A 90 1.03 -10.04 -0.20
C LEU A 90 0.99 -11.16 0.85
N LYS A 91 0.44 -10.89 2.05
CA LYS A 91 0.44 -11.84 3.17
C LYS A 91 -0.74 -12.82 3.16
N GLU A 92 -1.84 -12.53 2.46
CA GLU A 92 -3.03 -13.39 2.44
C GLU A 92 -3.24 -14.06 1.08
N TYR A 93 -3.19 -13.30 -0.01
CA TYR A 93 -3.48 -13.80 -1.36
C TYR A 93 -2.24 -14.39 -2.05
N TYR A 94 -1.08 -13.74 -1.90
CA TYR A 94 0.20 -14.19 -2.48
C TYR A 94 1.11 -14.86 -1.45
N LYS A 95 0.56 -15.35 -0.34
CA LYS A 95 1.32 -15.87 0.81
C LYS A 95 2.22 -17.06 0.49
N ASP A 96 1.85 -17.83 -0.54
CA ASP A 96 2.57 -19.02 -0.97
C ASP A 96 3.63 -18.70 -2.06
N GLU A 97 3.85 -17.42 -2.39
CA GLU A 97 4.84 -16.98 -3.38
C GLU A 97 6.25 -16.93 -2.76
N PRO A 98 7.15 -17.88 -3.09
CA PRO A 98 8.45 -17.98 -2.42
C PRO A 98 9.35 -16.76 -2.63
N LEU A 99 9.12 -16.00 -3.71
CA LEU A 99 9.88 -14.79 -4.04
C LEU A 99 9.88 -13.74 -2.92
N PHE A 100 8.84 -13.74 -2.06
CA PHE A 100 8.67 -12.73 -1.01
C PHE A 100 8.86 -13.26 0.41
N ASN A 101 9.28 -14.53 0.58
CA ASN A 101 9.39 -15.17 1.90
C ASN A 101 10.29 -14.39 2.87
N ASP A 102 11.39 -13.84 2.35
CA ASP A 102 12.36 -13.10 3.14
C ASP A 102 12.12 -11.58 3.12
N SER A 103 11.17 -11.09 2.31
CA SER A 103 10.86 -9.67 2.19
C SER A 103 10.24 -9.11 3.46
N LYS A 104 10.72 -7.95 3.90
CA LYS A 104 10.14 -7.18 5.01
C LYS A 104 9.28 -6.05 4.50
N ILE A 105 8.05 -5.96 4.99
CA ILE A 105 7.10 -4.92 4.59
C ILE A 105 7.18 -3.77 5.61
N VAL A 106 7.45 -2.57 5.12
CA VAL A 106 7.40 -1.34 5.90
C VAL A 106 6.28 -0.46 5.37
N THR A 107 5.44 0.09 6.23
CA THR A 107 4.42 1.08 5.82
C THR A 107 4.68 2.43 6.45
N SER A 108 4.70 3.49 5.63
CA SER A 108 4.65 4.87 6.11
C SER A 108 3.22 5.39 6.16
N VAL A 109 2.81 5.91 7.32
CA VAL A 109 1.50 6.55 7.55
C VAL A 109 1.66 8.06 7.51
N TYR A 110 0.79 8.76 6.78
CA TYR A 110 0.86 10.21 6.54
C TYR A 110 -0.37 10.93 7.13
N ASN A 111 -0.38 12.27 7.09
CA ASN A 111 -1.61 13.05 7.29
C ASN A 111 -2.40 13.33 5.99
N GLN A 112 -1.85 12.94 4.84
CA GLN A 112 -2.54 13.05 3.55
C GLN A 112 -3.68 12.03 3.49
N SER A 113 -4.82 12.42 4.05
CA SER A 113 -6.04 11.64 4.20
C SER A 113 -7.09 12.01 3.16
N PHE A 114 -8.28 11.43 3.29
CA PHE A 114 -9.48 11.82 2.57
C PHE A 114 -10.68 11.77 3.51
N ASP A 115 -11.68 12.61 3.22
CA ASP A 115 -12.95 12.61 3.95
C ASP A 115 -13.92 11.57 3.39
N GLY A 116 -14.78 11.04 4.25
CA GLY A 116 -15.77 10.03 3.88
C GLY A 116 -15.16 8.64 3.74
N THR A 117 -15.64 7.89 2.76
CA THR A 117 -15.25 6.50 2.50
C THR A 117 -15.02 6.28 1.01
N LEU A 118 -14.21 5.28 0.68
CA LEU A 118 -14.27 4.65 -0.64
C LEU A 118 -15.61 3.90 -0.82
N ASN A 119 -15.75 3.19 -1.93
CA ASN A 119 -16.94 2.38 -2.21
C ASN A 119 -17.18 1.35 -1.09
N GLU A 120 -18.35 1.35 -0.46
CA GLU A 120 -18.71 0.42 0.62
C GLU A 120 -18.73 -1.06 0.17
N GLY A 121 -18.77 -1.32 -1.14
CA GLY A 121 -18.57 -2.65 -1.72
C GLY A 121 -17.11 -3.16 -1.68
N MET A 122 -16.15 -2.34 -1.24
CA MET A 122 -14.73 -2.68 -1.20
C MET A 122 -14.43 -3.97 -0.44
N MET A 123 -15.03 -4.15 0.75
CA MET A 123 -14.83 -5.37 1.54
C MET A 123 -15.21 -6.62 0.74
N LYS A 124 -16.36 -6.60 0.07
CA LYS A 124 -16.83 -7.74 -0.74
C LYS A 124 -15.87 -8.07 -1.88
N LYS A 125 -15.28 -7.05 -2.51
CA LYS A 125 -14.27 -7.22 -3.57
C LYS A 125 -12.99 -7.87 -3.05
N VAL A 126 -12.56 -7.53 -1.83
CA VAL A 126 -11.38 -8.13 -1.19
C VAL A 126 -11.68 -9.57 -0.75
N VAL A 127 -12.87 -9.83 -0.20
CA VAL A 127 -13.32 -11.18 0.21
C VAL A 127 -13.48 -12.11 -0.99
N PHE A 128 -13.87 -11.58 -2.16
CA PHE A 128 -13.91 -12.32 -3.42
C PHE A 128 -12.56 -12.95 -3.79
N ASP A 129 -11.44 -12.33 -3.40
CA ASP A 129 -10.10 -12.89 -3.57
C ASP A 129 -9.75 -13.95 -2.48
N ASN A 130 -10.74 -14.55 -1.82
CA ASN A 130 -10.59 -15.56 -0.75
C ASN A 130 -9.86 -15.08 0.52
N ILE A 131 -9.86 -13.77 0.77
CA ILE A 131 -9.37 -13.21 2.02
C ILE A 131 -10.50 -13.27 3.06
N SER A 132 -10.20 -13.75 4.27
CA SER A 132 -11.19 -13.94 5.34
C SER A 132 -11.94 -12.64 5.69
N GLU A 133 -13.27 -12.70 5.84
CA GLU A 133 -14.09 -11.55 6.24
C GLU A 133 -13.66 -10.96 7.57
N ASP A 134 -13.32 -11.80 8.55
CA ASP A 134 -12.88 -11.35 9.88
C ASP A 134 -11.60 -10.52 9.79
N THR A 135 -10.70 -10.88 8.86
CA THR A 135 -9.44 -10.18 8.61
C THR A 135 -9.68 -8.77 8.06
N VAL A 136 -10.72 -8.59 7.24
CA VAL A 136 -10.96 -7.33 6.51
C VAL A 136 -12.19 -6.59 6.99
N LYS A 137 -12.74 -6.95 8.15
CA LYS A 137 -13.96 -6.36 8.72
C LYS A 137 -13.92 -4.84 8.84
N VAL A 138 -12.74 -4.26 9.11
CA VAL A 138 -12.57 -2.79 9.17
C VAL A 138 -12.90 -2.10 7.83
N LEU A 139 -12.88 -2.82 6.71
CA LEU A 139 -13.24 -2.33 5.38
C LEU A 139 -14.75 -2.31 5.10
N GLU A 140 -15.62 -2.75 6.04
CA GLU A 140 -17.08 -2.48 5.97
C GLU A 140 -17.35 -0.99 5.77
N LYS A 141 -16.50 -0.15 6.38
CA LYS A 141 -16.47 1.29 6.17
C LYS A 141 -15.06 1.70 5.73
N PRO A 142 -14.76 1.74 4.41
CA PRO A 142 -13.41 1.93 3.90
C PRO A 142 -12.98 3.41 3.96
N SER A 143 -12.80 3.91 5.18
CA SER A 143 -12.24 5.23 5.47
C SER A 143 -10.72 5.23 5.36
N TYR A 144 -10.10 6.41 5.35
CA TYR A 144 -8.64 6.53 5.42
C TYR A 144 -8.05 5.72 6.59
N ASN A 145 -8.63 5.84 7.79
CA ASN A 145 -8.16 5.13 8.97
C ASN A 145 -8.30 3.62 8.83
N SER A 146 -9.39 3.14 8.22
CA SER A 146 -9.63 1.71 7.97
C SER A 146 -8.56 1.13 7.05
N LEU A 147 -8.23 1.82 5.97
CA LEU A 147 -7.19 1.42 5.02
C LEU A 147 -5.81 1.40 5.68
N MET A 148 -5.48 2.42 6.47
CA MET A 148 -4.21 2.46 7.21
C MET A 148 -4.11 1.38 8.27
N LYS A 149 -5.20 1.05 8.97
CA LYS A 149 -5.23 -0.07 9.92
C LYS A 149 -4.89 -1.40 9.25
N ILE A 150 -5.47 -1.68 8.08
CA ILE A 150 -5.10 -2.85 7.27
C ILE A 150 -3.60 -2.84 6.93
N ALA A 151 -3.08 -1.73 6.42
CA ALA A 151 -1.65 -1.64 6.10
C ALA A 151 -0.76 -1.86 7.34
N ILE A 152 -1.17 -1.31 8.49
CA ILE A 152 -0.48 -1.47 9.77
C ILE A 152 -0.50 -2.93 10.21
N ASP A 153 -1.64 -3.60 10.17
CA ASP A 153 -1.82 -4.98 10.64
C ASP A 153 -0.99 -5.99 9.83
N PHE A 154 -0.77 -5.71 8.55
CA PHE A 154 -0.07 -6.63 7.63
C PHE A 154 1.38 -6.24 7.32
N SER A 155 1.90 -5.15 7.88
CA SER A 155 3.31 -4.76 7.76
C SER A 155 4.19 -5.35 8.87
N ASP A 156 5.49 -5.49 8.63
CA ASP A 156 6.47 -5.95 9.61
C ASP A 156 7.02 -4.79 10.47
N ALA A 157 7.11 -3.58 9.90
CA ALA A 157 7.50 -2.37 10.61
C ALA A 157 6.78 -1.12 10.07
N LEU A 158 6.81 -0.03 10.84
CA LEU A 158 5.96 1.13 10.62
C LEU A 158 6.76 2.43 10.74
N ILE A 159 6.36 3.44 9.99
CA ILE A 159 6.98 4.77 10.04
C ILE A 159 5.90 5.85 10.08
N VAL A 160 6.06 6.81 10.98
CA VAL A 160 5.25 8.05 10.98
C VAL A 160 5.85 9.01 9.96
N GLY A 161 5.21 9.12 8.79
CA GLY A 161 5.71 9.85 7.62
C GLY A 161 5.39 11.35 7.60
N SER A 162 4.58 11.83 8.55
CA SER A 162 4.18 13.24 8.68
C SER A 162 4.35 13.69 10.13
N GLU A 163 4.62 14.99 10.34
CA GLU A 163 4.80 15.58 11.68
C GLU A 163 3.62 15.30 12.61
N THR A 164 2.42 15.26 12.03
CA THR A 164 1.21 14.80 12.68
C THR A 164 0.52 13.79 11.78
N ILE A 165 -0.21 12.85 12.40
CA ILE A 165 -1.14 11.92 11.74
C ILE A 165 -2.41 11.86 12.59
N PRO A 166 -3.54 11.33 12.08
CA PRO A 166 -4.76 11.19 12.88
C PRO A 166 -4.50 10.45 14.20
N GLN A 167 -5.03 10.98 15.31
CA GLN A 167 -4.81 10.44 16.66
C GLN A 167 -5.18 8.95 16.75
N GLU A 168 -6.26 8.55 16.09
CA GLU A 168 -6.69 7.15 16.00
C GLU A 168 -5.58 6.23 15.45
N LEU A 169 -4.83 6.69 14.44
CA LEU A 169 -3.72 5.93 13.86
C LEU A 169 -2.48 5.99 14.75
N THR A 170 -2.20 7.11 15.41
CA THR A 170 -1.13 7.19 16.41
C THR A 170 -1.33 6.14 17.51
N ASP A 171 -2.55 6.02 18.03
CA ASP A 171 -2.87 5.04 19.08
C ASP A 171 -2.81 3.60 18.54
N TYR A 172 -3.26 3.39 17.30
CA TYR A 172 -3.18 2.09 16.65
C TYR A 172 -1.74 1.62 16.43
N LEU A 173 -0.86 2.51 15.94
CA LEU A 173 0.57 2.25 15.76
C LEU A 173 1.23 1.81 17.08
N LYS A 174 0.96 2.52 18.18
CA LYS A 174 1.48 2.18 19.52
C LYS A 174 1.04 0.81 20.00
N ASN A 175 -0.19 0.41 19.67
CA ASN A 175 -0.76 -0.88 20.07
C ASN A 175 -0.33 -2.05 19.17
N SER A 176 0.29 -1.79 18.00
CA SER A 176 0.68 -2.81 17.02
C SER A 176 1.77 -3.77 17.50
N LYS A 177 2.55 -3.39 18.53
CA LYS A 177 3.75 -4.11 19.03
C LYS A 177 4.85 -4.31 17.97
N LYS A 178 4.79 -3.58 16.86
CA LYS A 178 5.78 -3.61 15.77
C LYS A 178 6.84 -2.52 15.98
N PRO A 179 8.03 -2.64 15.37
CA PRO A 179 8.96 -1.53 15.32
C PRO A 179 8.31 -0.33 14.65
N VAL A 180 8.37 0.83 15.32
CA VAL A 180 7.86 2.10 14.79
C VAL A 180 9.00 3.12 14.79
N LEU A 181 9.22 3.77 13.65
CA LEU A 181 10.04 4.96 13.55
C LEU A 181 9.15 6.20 13.63
N ASP A 182 9.38 7.03 14.65
CA ASP A 182 8.70 8.33 14.76
C ASP A 182 9.11 9.27 13.63
N TYR A 183 8.34 10.34 13.46
CA TYR A 183 8.58 11.33 12.41
C TYR A 183 10.00 11.91 12.49
N LYS A 184 10.62 12.04 11.31
CA LYS A 184 11.93 12.67 11.12
C LYS A 184 11.80 13.75 10.07
N ASN A 185 12.37 14.91 10.39
CA ASN A 185 12.44 16.04 9.46
C ASN A 185 13.40 15.71 8.29
N LYS A 186 13.45 16.60 7.29
CA LYS A 186 14.23 16.39 6.06
C LYS A 186 15.75 16.28 6.27
N ASP A 187 16.26 16.78 7.38
CA ASP A 187 17.71 16.74 7.66
C ASP A 187 18.10 15.42 8.34
N GLU A 188 17.19 14.83 9.12
CA GLU A 188 17.42 13.61 9.90
C GLU A 188 16.93 12.32 9.19
N PHE A 189 15.96 12.42 8.27
CA PHE A 189 15.24 11.22 7.81
C PHE A 189 16.16 10.19 7.15
N SER A 190 17.17 10.63 6.38
CA SER A 190 18.03 9.73 5.61
C SER A 190 18.81 8.77 6.51
N GLU A 191 19.44 9.31 7.56
CA GLU A 191 20.19 8.51 8.53
C GLU A 191 19.25 7.64 9.36
N ALA A 192 18.16 8.22 9.88
CA ALA A 192 17.21 7.52 10.72
C ALA A 192 16.51 6.34 10.00
N TYR A 193 16.12 6.51 8.73
CA TYR A 193 15.51 5.43 7.94
C TYR A 193 16.53 4.33 7.66
N THR A 194 17.76 4.71 7.32
CA THR A 194 18.84 3.75 7.07
C THR A 194 19.14 2.91 8.31
N GLU A 195 19.24 3.55 9.49
CA GLU A 195 19.45 2.85 10.76
C GLU A 195 18.25 1.96 11.11
N PHE A 196 17.04 2.47 10.97
CA PHE A 196 15.81 1.72 11.24
C PHE A 196 15.73 0.45 10.38
N TYR A 197 15.99 0.55 9.08
CA TYR A 197 16.00 -0.60 8.18
C TYR A 197 17.04 -1.65 8.57
N LYS A 198 18.26 -1.22 8.87
CA LYS A 198 19.35 -2.14 9.22
C LYS A 198 19.17 -2.80 10.59
N THR A 199 18.63 -2.08 11.57
CA THR A 199 18.67 -2.50 12.98
C THR A 199 17.34 -3.01 13.52
N LYS A 200 16.22 -2.67 12.87
CA LYS A 200 14.87 -3.03 13.33
C LYS A 200 14.07 -3.82 12.32
N VAL A 201 14.34 -3.67 11.02
CA VAL A 201 13.58 -4.32 9.94
C VAL A 201 14.28 -5.59 9.45
N LEU A 202 15.57 -5.50 9.13
CA LEU A 202 16.39 -6.61 8.61
C LEU A 202 17.13 -7.42 9.70
N SER A 203 16.93 -7.08 10.96
CA SER A 203 17.58 -7.73 12.12
C SER A 203 16.93 -9.05 12.51
#